data_AF-A0A7C4HH58-F1
#
_entry.id   AF-A0A7C4HH58-F1
#
_cell.length_a   1.000
_cell.length_b   1.000
_cell.length_c   1.000
_cell.angle_alpha   90.00
_cell.angle_beta   90.00
_cell.angle_gamma   90.00
#
_symmetry.space_group_name_H-M   'P 1'
#
loop_
_entity.id
_entity.type
_entity.pdbx_description
1 polymer ?
#
loop_
_entity_poly.entity_id
_entity_poly.type
_entity_poly.pdbx_seq_one_letter_code
_entity_poly.pdbx_strand_id
1 'polypeptide(L)'
;MAFDVDSVEMVIERTEIRPVPKAKFFVEGVINLRGRVIPVVNLGKVLGINVEDGELKSIIVVKTKDVEVGFLVNRVWGVMRILESQVDHLSVSDKFGKKFKGLIKRDGSLIVYLNIEEIIEEITAKEGA
;
A
#
# COMPACT_ATOMS: atom_id res chain seq x y z
N MET A 1 -2.19 -7.45 6.56
CA MET A 1 -1.65 -7.55 5.17
C MET A 1 -0.17 -7.21 5.23
N ALA A 2 0.63 -7.71 4.28
CA ALA A 2 2.06 -7.45 4.19
C ALA A 2 2.48 -7.30 2.71
N PHE A 3 3.60 -6.64 2.47
CA PHE A 3 4.28 -6.57 1.17
C PHE A 3 5.80 -6.43 1.40
N ASP A 4 6.58 -6.54 0.34
CA ASP A 4 8.04 -6.56 0.42
C ASP A 4 8.61 -5.23 0.92
N VAL A 5 9.50 -5.32 1.90
CA VAL A 5 10.12 -4.17 2.56
C VAL A 5 11.05 -3.39 1.63
N ASP A 6 11.56 -4.00 0.57
CA ASP A 6 12.56 -3.42 -0.35
C ASP A 6 12.07 -2.12 -1.02
N SER A 7 10.76 -1.98 -1.18
CA SER A 7 10.13 -0.78 -1.75
C SER A 7 9.89 0.32 -0.72
N VAL A 8 10.02 0.04 0.58
CA VAL A 8 9.70 0.97 1.66
C VAL A 8 10.89 1.88 1.97
N GLU A 9 10.71 3.19 1.78
CA GLU A 9 11.71 4.19 2.18
C GLU A 9 11.59 4.50 3.69
N MET A 10 10.37 4.72 4.18
CA MET A 10 10.12 4.99 5.60
C MET A 10 8.64 4.86 5.97
N VAL A 11 8.37 4.84 7.27
CA VAL A 11 7.01 4.96 7.84
C VAL A 11 6.95 6.22 8.68
N ILE A 12 5.92 7.04 8.47
CA ILE A 12 5.67 8.26 9.22
C ILE A 12 4.26 8.24 9.83
N GLU A 13 4.06 9.03 10.88
CA GLU A 13 2.72 9.31 11.38
C GLU A 13 1.93 10.16 10.37
N ARG A 14 0.61 10.01 10.37
CA ARG A 14 -0.26 10.82 9.50
C ARG A 14 -0.08 12.30 9.83
N THR A 15 0.33 13.07 8.83
CA THR A 15 0.40 14.53 8.88
C THR A 15 -0.79 15.15 8.16
N GLU A 16 -0.87 16.48 8.15
CA GLU A 16 -1.83 17.19 7.31
C GLU A 16 -1.66 16.81 5.83
N ILE A 17 -2.71 16.25 5.23
CA ILE A 17 -2.78 15.91 3.81
C ILE A 17 -3.56 17.03 3.12
N ARG A 18 -2.95 17.65 2.12
CA ARG A 18 -3.61 18.71 1.34
C ARG A 18 -4.38 18.08 0.18
N PRO A 19 -5.71 18.23 0.12
CA PRO A 19 -6.51 17.60 -0.92
C PRO A 19 -6.16 18.18 -2.29
N VAL A 20 -6.20 17.32 -3.31
CA VAL A 20 -5.97 17.69 -4.71
C VAL A 20 -7.30 17.72 -5.45
N PRO A 21 -7.68 18.83 -6.11
CA PRO A 21 -8.92 18.91 -6.88
C PRO A 21 -8.96 17.86 -8.00
N LYS A 22 -10.15 17.27 -8.22
CA LYS A 22 -10.41 16.27 -9.28
C LYS A 22 -9.56 14.99 -9.18
N ALA A 23 -8.96 14.72 -8.02
CA ALA A 23 -8.19 13.49 -7.84
C ALA A 23 -9.10 12.24 -7.87
N LYS A 24 -8.51 11.10 -8.24
CA LYS A 24 -9.19 9.79 -8.17
C LYS A 24 -9.65 9.51 -6.74
N PHE A 25 -10.72 8.73 -6.57
CA PHE A 25 -11.36 8.52 -5.26
C PHE A 25 -10.43 7.99 -4.15
N PHE A 26 -9.38 7.25 -4.55
CA PHE A 26 -8.38 6.68 -3.64
C PHE A 26 -7.24 7.63 -3.28
N VAL A 27 -7.14 8.79 -3.93
CA VAL A 27 -6.13 9.81 -3.64
C VAL A 27 -6.68 10.74 -2.57
N GLU A 28 -6.02 10.79 -1.42
CA GLU A 28 -6.39 11.70 -0.34
C GLU A 28 -5.78 13.10 -0.55
N GLY A 29 -4.69 13.19 -1.31
CA GLY A 29 -4.05 14.44 -1.65
C GLY A 29 -2.53 14.34 -1.72
N VAL A 30 -1.84 15.36 -1.23
CA VAL A 30 -0.37 15.44 -1.17
C VAL A 30 0.12 15.87 0.20
N ILE A 31 1.33 15.44 0.55
CA ILE A 31 2.08 15.92 1.72
C ILE A 31 3.41 16.55 1.27
N ASN A 32 3.96 17.43 2.10
CA ASN A 32 5.34 17.90 1.94
C ASN A 32 6.23 17.16 2.95
N LEU A 33 7.10 16.28 2.45
CA LEU A 33 8.05 15.54 3.26
C LEU A 33 9.48 16.00 2.93
N ARG A 34 10.05 16.81 3.82
CA ARG A 34 11.42 17.36 3.69
C ARG A 34 11.64 18.09 2.36
N GLY A 35 10.65 18.89 1.93
CA GLY A 35 10.69 19.64 0.68
C GLY A 35 10.23 18.85 -0.56
N ARG A 36 10.01 17.55 -0.44
CA ARG A 36 9.45 16.70 -1.51
C ARG A 36 7.92 16.68 -1.42
N VAL A 37 7.25 16.87 -2.54
CA VAL A 37 5.79 16.70 -2.63
C VAL A 37 5.49 15.24 -2.93
N ILE A 38 4.83 14.55 -2.00
CA ILE A 38 4.52 13.13 -2.11
C ILE A 38 3.00 12.95 -2.21
N PRO A 39 2.46 12.28 -3.26
CA PRO A 39 1.05 11.93 -3.33
C PRO A 39 0.71 10.90 -2.26
N VAL A 40 -0.43 11.09 -1.58
CA VAL A 40 -0.93 10.17 -0.56
C VAL A 40 -2.18 9.46 -1.06
N VAL A 41 -2.12 8.14 -1.02
CA VAL A 41 -3.16 7.23 -1.50
C VAL A 41 -3.66 6.39 -0.33
N ASN A 42 -4.98 6.30 -0.19
CA ASN A 42 -5.60 5.42 0.78
C ASN A 42 -5.58 3.97 0.28
N LEU A 43 -4.74 3.15 0.89
CA LEU A 43 -4.54 1.77 0.46
C LEU A 43 -5.82 0.93 0.60
N GLY A 44 -6.63 1.19 1.63
CA GLY A 44 -7.93 0.54 1.80
C GLY A 44 -8.84 0.77 0.59
N LYS A 45 -8.96 2.03 0.15
CA LYS A 45 -9.75 2.38 -1.04
C LYS A 45 -9.26 1.68 -2.31
N VAL A 46 -7.94 1.55 -2.51
CA VAL A 46 -7.36 0.83 -3.67
C VAL A 46 -7.66 -0.68 -3.63
N LEU A 47 -7.78 -1.24 -2.43
CA LEU A 47 -8.09 -2.65 -2.19
C LEU A 47 -9.60 -2.94 -2.06
N GLY A 48 -10.45 -1.92 -2.14
CA GLY A 48 -11.89 -2.06 -1.92
C GLY A 48 -12.28 -2.36 -0.47
N ILE A 49 -11.42 -2.01 0.50
CA ILE A 49 -11.65 -2.18 1.93
C ILE A 49 -12.03 -0.83 2.53
N ASN A 50 -13.19 -0.80 3.18
CA ASN A 50 -13.62 0.38 3.90
C ASN A 50 -12.98 0.39 5.30
N VAL A 51 -12.22 1.44 5.58
CA VAL A 51 -11.65 1.74 6.90
C VAL A 51 -12.09 3.15 7.25
N GLU A 52 -12.59 3.35 8.46
CA GLU A 52 -12.98 4.69 8.90
C GLU A 52 -11.78 5.63 8.89
N ASP A 53 -11.96 6.87 8.44
CA ASP A 53 -10.85 7.81 8.28
C ASP A 53 -10.12 8.09 9.61
N GLY A 54 -10.84 8.09 10.74
CA GLY A 54 -10.26 8.27 12.07
C GLY A 54 -9.32 7.14 12.52
N GLU A 55 -9.35 6.00 11.83
CA GLU A 55 -8.46 4.87 12.09
C GLU A 55 -7.16 4.95 11.29
N LEU A 56 -7.11 5.76 10.23
CA LEU A 56 -5.95 5.94 9.37
C LEU A 56 -4.94 6.87 10.03
N LYS A 57 -3.84 6.30 10.55
CA LYS A 57 -2.88 7.01 11.43
C LYS A 57 -1.43 6.94 10.94
N SER A 58 -1.13 6.17 9.90
CA SER A 58 0.24 6.00 9.41
C SER A 58 0.31 6.14 7.90
N ILE A 59 1.42 6.68 7.41
CA ILE A 59 1.75 6.76 5.99
C ILE A 59 3.02 5.93 5.76
N ILE A 60 2.92 4.93 4.89
CA ILE A 60 4.07 4.15 4.42
C ILE A 60 4.57 4.81 3.15
N VAL A 61 5.76 5.42 3.20
CA VAL A 61 6.39 6.03 2.03
C VAL A 61 7.12 4.93 1.26
N VAL A 62 6.64 4.69 0.04
CA VAL A 62 7.18 3.70 -0.88
C VAL A 62 7.85 4.43 -2.03
N LYS A 63 9.07 3.98 -2.37
CA LYS A 63 9.87 4.57 -3.44
C LYS A 63 10.43 3.48 -4.33
N THR A 64 10.04 3.53 -5.60
CA THR A 64 10.65 2.76 -6.67
C THR A 64 11.49 3.70 -7.54
N LYS A 65 12.06 3.19 -8.64
CA LYS A 65 12.87 3.99 -9.55
C LYS A 65 12.09 5.18 -10.16
N ASP A 66 10.81 4.96 -10.46
CA ASP A 66 10.01 5.89 -11.25
C ASP A 66 8.85 6.52 -10.44
N VAL A 67 8.58 6.03 -9.23
CA VAL A 67 7.42 6.42 -8.43
C VAL A 67 7.81 6.63 -6.96
N GLU A 68 7.31 7.72 -6.37
CA GLU A 68 7.35 7.96 -4.93
C GLU A 68 5.92 8.25 -4.45
N VAL A 69 5.39 7.43 -3.54
CA VAL A 69 4.00 7.49 -3.08
C VAL A 69 3.89 7.17 -1.59
N GLY A 70 2.98 7.85 -0.90
CA GLY A 70 2.60 7.54 0.47
C GLY A 70 1.33 6.71 0.53
N PHE A 71 1.38 5.51 1.08
CA PHE A 71 0.19 4.71 1.38
C PHE A 71 -0.34 5.04 2.76
N LEU A 72 -1.51 5.66 2.82
CA LEU A 72 -2.25 5.90 4.05
C LEU A 72 -2.89 4.59 4.53
N VAL A 73 -2.56 4.19 5.76
CA VAL A 73 -2.99 2.96 6.40
C VAL A 73 -3.38 3.20 7.85
N ASN A 74 -4.05 2.22 8.47
CA ASN A 74 -4.43 2.29 9.88
C ASN A 74 -3.22 2.20 10.82
N ARG A 75 -2.38 1.19 10.64
CA ARG A 75 -1.20 0.94 11.49
C ARG A 75 -0.17 0.07 10.76
N VAL A 76 1.11 0.31 11.04
CA VAL A 76 2.21 -0.60 10.70
C VAL A 76 2.61 -1.39 11.94
N TRP A 77 2.59 -2.72 11.87
CA TRP A 77 3.01 -3.57 13.00
C TRP A 77 4.53 -3.77 13.08
N GLY A 78 5.22 -3.78 11.94
CA GLY A 78 6.66 -3.94 11.87
C GLY A 78 7.08 -4.76 10.65
N VAL A 79 8.35 -5.16 10.65
CA VAL A 79 8.95 -6.01 9.61
C VAL A 79 9.11 -7.42 10.17
N MET A 80 8.76 -8.42 9.36
CA MET A 80 8.96 -9.82 9.72
C MET A 80 9.70 -10.55 8.60
N ARG A 81 10.58 -11.47 9.00
CA ARG A 81 11.16 -12.45 8.07
C ARG A 81 10.21 -13.63 7.95
N ILE A 82 9.98 -14.08 6.72
CA ILE A 82 9.20 -15.25 6.37
C ILE A 82 10.05 -16.20 5.54
N LEU A 83 9.78 -17.49 5.63
CA LEU A 83 10.33 -18.50 4.72
C LEU A 83 9.39 -18.66 3.52
N GLU A 84 9.94 -18.99 2.37
CA GLU A 84 9.16 -19.29 1.16
C GLU A 84 8.12 -20.39 1.39
N SER A 85 8.47 -21.40 2.21
CA SER A 85 7.56 -22.48 2.59
C SER A 85 6.34 -22.03 3.41
N GLN A 86 6.34 -20.80 3.93
CA GLN A 86 5.21 -20.21 4.64
C GLN A 86 4.24 -19.49 3.69
N VAL A 87 4.61 -19.33 2.41
CA VAL A 87 3.80 -18.64 1.41
C VAL A 87 3.01 -19.65 0.59
N ASP A 88 1.69 -19.47 0.57
CA ASP A 88 0.75 -20.24 -0.23
C ASP A 88 0.36 -19.41 -1.47
N HIS A 89 1.03 -19.68 -2.58
CA HIS A 89 0.77 -19.04 -3.88
C HIS A 89 -0.39 -19.70 -4.63
N LEU A 90 -0.58 -21.00 -4.45
CA LEU A 90 -1.44 -21.86 -5.27
C LEU A 90 -2.94 -21.62 -5.04
N SER A 91 -3.31 -21.04 -3.90
CA SER A 91 -4.71 -20.96 -3.49
C SER A 91 -5.47 -19.73 -4.00
N VAL A 92 -4.81 -18.77 -4.66
CA VAL A 92 -5.33 -17.38 -4.65
C VAL A 92 -5.12 -16.55 -5.92
N SER A 93 -4.12 -16.82 -6.77
CA SER A 93 -3.78 -15.95 -7.91
C SER A 93 -4.91 -15.78 -8.93
N ASP A 94 -5.68 -16.85 -9.21
CA ASP A 94 -6.76 -16.79 -10.20
C ASP A 94 -8.05 -16.14 -9.69
N LYS A 95 -8.23 -16.03 -8.37
CA LYS A 95 -9.48 -15.53 -7.76
C LYS A 95 -9.41 -14.09 -7.28
N PHE A 96 -8.22 -13.56 -6.98
CA PHE A 96 -8.04 -12.28 -6.28
C PHE A 96 -7.25 -11.23 -7.07
N GLY A 97 -6.85 -11.55 -8.31
CA GLY A 97 -6.21 -10.61 -9.23
C GLY A 97 -4.74 -10.32 -8.91
N LYS A 98 -4.09 -9.51 -9.75
CA LYS A 98 -2.63 -9.29 -9.75
C LYS A 98 -2.08 -8.57 -8.52
N LYS A 99 -2.93 -7.85 -7.78
CA LYS A 99 -2.57 -7.19 -6.50
C LYS A 99 -2.24 -8.18 -5.39
N PHE A 100 -2.47 -9.48 -5.60
CA PHE A 100 -2.30 -10.52 -4.61
C PHE A 100 -1.12 -11.44 -4.97
N LYS A 101 -0.11 -11.55 -4.10
CA LYS A 101 1.05 -12.45 -4.28
C LYS A 101 0.85 -13.83 -3.64
N GLY A 102 0.14 -13.91 -2.51
CA GLY A 102 0.05 -15.15 -1.72
C GLY A 102 -0.64 -14.98 -0.36
N LEU A 103 -0.88 -16.09 0.34
CA LEU A 103 -1.18 -16.06 1.77
C LEU A 103 0.07 -16.48 2.56
N ILE A 104 0.44 -15.70 3.56
CA ILE A 104 1.47 -16.08 4.53
C ILE A 104 0.78 -16.75 5.72
N LYS A 105 1.18 -17.98 6.03
CA LYS A 105 0.74 -18.73 7.21
C LYS A 105 1.79 -18.59 8.32
N ARG A 106 1.42 -17.97 9.43
CA ARG A 106 2.32 -17.78 10.57
C ARG A 106 1.56 -17.80 11.90
N ASP A 107 2.02 -18.63 12.84
CA ASP A 107 1.50 -18.67 14.22
C ASP A 107 -0.04 -18.79 14.27
N GLY A 108 -0.62 -19.61 13.39
CA GLY A 108 -2.07 -19.79 13.26
C GLY A 108 -2.83 -18.60 12.63
N SER A 109 -2.12 -17.52 12.27
CA SER A 109 -2.67 -16.36 11.59
C SER A 109 -2.44 -16.42 10.08
N LEU A 110 -3.41 -15.91 9.32
CA LEU A 110 -3.32 -15.70 7.88
C LEU A 110 -3.04 -14.24 7.58
N ILE A 111 -1.98 -13.98 6.82
CA ILE A 111 -1.60 -12.64 6.38
C ILE A 111 -1.67 -12.60 4.86
N VAL A 112 -2.52 -11.72 4.33
CA VAL A 112 -2.56 -11.43 2.88
C VAL A 112 -1.25 -10.78 2.45
N TYR A 113 -0.57 -11.38 1.47
CA TYR A 113 0.67 -10.89 0.87
C TYR A 113 0.34 -10.17 -0.44
N LEU A 114 0.59 -8.87 -0.47
CA LEU A 114 0.21 -7.97 -1.57
C LEU A 114 1.35 -7.82 -2.57
N ASN A 115 0.96 -7.63 -3.84
CA ASN A 115 1.87 -7.18 -4.89
C ASN A 115 1.86 -5.65 -4.95
N ILE A 116 2.82 -5.02 -4.28
CA ILE A 116 2.88 -3.55 -4.22
C ILE A 116 3.22 -2.92 -5.57
N GLU A 117 3.98 -3.63 -6.42
CA GLU A 117 4.35 -3.15 -7.75
C GLU A 117 3.12 -3.03 -8.65
N GLU A 118 2.29 -4.07 -8.71
CA GLU A 118 1.01 -4.06 -9.44
C GLU A 118 0.04 -3.01 -8.89
N ILE A 119 0.03 -2.80 -7.56
CA ILE A 119 -0.77 -1.73 -6.94
C ILE A 119 -0.28 -0.36 -7.39
N ILE A 120 1.04 -0.14 -7.41
CA ILE A 120 1.65 1.11 -7.87
C ILE A 120 1.36 1.32 -9.36
N GLU A 121 1.50 0.29 -10.19
CA GLU A 121 1.19 0.36 -11.62
C GLU A 121 -0.27 0.76 -11.84
N GLU A 122 -1.24 0.21 -11.11
CA GLU A 122 -2.64 0.58 -11.27
C GLU A 122 -2.92 2.05 -10.91
N ILE A 123 -2.33 2.53 -9.81
CA ILE A 123 -2.57 3.92 -9.36
C ILE A 123 -1.81 4.94 -10.22
N THR A 124 -0.70 4.54 -10.84
CA THR A 124 0.15 5.40 -11.68
C THR A 124 -0.11 5.26 -13.17
N ALA A 125 -0.81 4.21 -13.61
CA ALA A 125 -1.21 4.01 -14.98
C ALA A 125 -1.88 5.29 -15.49
N LYS A 126 -1.19 5.90 -16.46
CA LYS A 126 -1.55 7.17 -17.09
C LYS A 126 -3.02 7.14 -17.47
N GLU A 127 -3.71 8.26 -17.24
CA GLU A 127 -4.86 8.65 -18.05
C GLU A 127 -4.37 8.70 -19.50
N GLY A 128 -4.56 7.58 -20.20
CA GLY A 128 -4.29 7.41 -21.61
C GLY A 128 -5.60 7.16 -22.33
N ALA A 129 -6.40 8.22 -22.50
CA ALA A 129 -7.36 8.43 -23.58
C ALA A 129 -7.89 9.87 -23.51
#